data_AF-A0A6A8Q6T2-F1
#
_entry.id   AF-A0A6A8Q6T2-F1
#
_cell.length_a   1.000
_cell.length_b   1.000
_cell.length_c   1.000
_cell.angle_alpha   90.00
_cell.angle_beta   90.00
_cell.angle_gamma   90.00
#
_symmetry.space_group_name_H-M   'P 1'
#
loop_
_entity.id
_entity.type
_entity.pdbx_description
1 polymer ?
#
loop_
_entity_poly.entity_id
_entity_poly.type
_entity_poly.pdbx_seq_one_letter_code
_entity_poly.pdbx_strand_id
1 'polypeptide(L)'
;MRNSAKRILTNAILEAQTWKPDRSRLALENDFYELMLRGPSLDEYPELWRDLRIALAENEFLENPDLQEFLSRTDYAREGYWWFDPAEWKNF
;
A
#
# COMPACT_ATOMS: atom_id res chain seq x y z
N MET A 1 9.51 -11.65 -15.62
CA MET A 1 8.24 -10.93 -15.39
C MET A 1 7.66 -11.16 -13.99
N ARG A 2 7.46 -12.40 -13.50
CA ARG A 2 7.01 -12.65 -12.10
C ARG A 2 7.88 -12.02 -11.00
N ASN A 3 9.22 -12.06 -11.15
CA ASN A 3 10.13 -11.42 -10.18
C ASN A 3 9.96 -9.89 -10.11
N SER A 4 9.41 -9.26 -11.15
CA SER A 4 9.17 -7.81 -11.16
C SER A 4 7.93 -7.44 -10.36
N ALA A 5 6.83 -8.21 -10.49
CA ALA A 5 5.59 -8.00 -9.75
C ALA A 5 5.77 -8.23 -8.24
N LYS A 6 6.44 -9.32 -7.84
CA LYS A 6 6.80 -9.56 -6.43
C LYS A 6 7.61 -8.40 -5.84
N ARG A 7 8.60 -7.89 -6.59
CA ARG A 7 9.42 -6.76 -6.15
C ARG A 7 8.59 -5.49 -5.92
N ILE A 8 7.59 -5.22 -6.77
CA ILE A 8 6.70 -4.07 -6.60
C ILE A 8 5.92 -4.17 -5.27
N LEU A 9 5.34 -5.34 -4.98
CA LEU A 9 4.68 -5.57 -3.70
C LEU A 9 5.64 -5.44 -2.51
N THR A 10 6.86 -5.99 -2.62
CA THR A 10 7.89 -5.84 -1.57
C THR A 10 8.29 -4.37 -1.36
N ASN A 11 8.42 -3.58 -2.42
CA ASN A 11 8.72 -2.15 -2.31
C ASN A 11 7.58 -1.41 -1.61
N ALA A 12 6.33 -1.66 -2.00
CA ALA A 12 5.17 -1.04 -1.36
C ALA A 12 5.08 -1.38 0.14
N ILE A 13 5.41 -2.63 0.53
CA ILE A 13 5.52 -3.03 1.94
C ILE A 13 6.59 -2.20 2.65
N LEU A 14 7.81 -2.16 2.11
CA LEU A 14 8.93 -1.44 2.71
C LEU A 14 8.62 0.05 2.84
N GLU A 15 7.99 0.65 1.83
CA GLU A 15 7.61 2.05 1.86
C GLU A 15 6.52 2.29 2.90
N ALA A 16 5.47 1.45 2.95
CA ALA A 16 4.43 1.52 3.98
C ALA A 16 4.99 1.35 5.41
N GLN A 17 6.01 0.51 5.61
CA GLN A 17 6.64 0.31 6.93
C GLN A 17 7.53 1.49 7.35
N THR A 18 8.20 2.13 6.39
CA THR A 18 9.30 3.07 6.68
C THR A 18 8.95 4.52 6.36
N TRP A 19 7.75 4.79 5.84
CA TRP A 19 7.29 6.15 5.61
C TRP A 19 7.16 6.90 6.93
N LYS A 20 7.60 8.17 6.92
CA LYS A 20 7.52 9.09 8.05
C LYS A 20 7.45 10.53 7.52
N PRO A 21 7.00 11.52 8.31
CA PRO A 21 6.65 12.86 7.80
C PRO A 21 7.79 13.67 7.16
N ASP A 22 9.05 13.34 7.43
CA ASP A 22 10.21 13.98 6.81
C ASP A 22 10.56 13.40 5.42
N ARG A 23 9.88 12.34 4.99
CA ARG A 23 10.03 11.75 3.65
C ARG A 23 8.99 12.32 2.69
N SER A 24 9.35 12.37 1.42
CA SER A 24 8.45 12.82 0.36
C SER A 24 7.22 11.91 0.27
N ARG A 25 6.02 12.48 0.38
CA ARG A 25 4.73 11.81 0.08
C ARG A 25 4.74 11.11 -1.28
N LEU A 26 5.40 11.71 -2.28
CA LEU A 26 5.47 11.18 -3.64
C LEU A 26 6.12 9.79 -3.72
N ALA A 27 7.00 9.43 -2.78
CA ALA A 27 7.61 8.10 -2.78
C ALA A 27 6.56 7.01 -2.53
N LEU A 28 5.77 7.17 -1.47
CA LEU A 28 4.64 6.29 -1.15
C LEU A 28 3.60 6.26 -2.28
N GLU A 29 3.25 7.43 -2.83
CA GLU A 29 2.28 7.48 -3.93
C GLU A 29 2.74 6.69 -5.15
N ASN A 30 4.00 6.87 -5.56
CA ASN A 30 4.55 6.19 -6.72
C ASN A 30 4.56 4.67 -6.54
N ASP A 31 4.96 4.17 -5.37
CA ASP A 31 4.97 2.72 -5.11
C ASP A 31 3.56 2.13 -5.10
N PHE A 32 2.57 2.86 -4.60
CA PHE A 32 1.18 2.40 -4.53
C PHE A 32 0.48 2.44 -5.89
N TYR A 33 0.76 3.46 -6.71
CA TYR A 33 0.33 3.45 -8.11
C TYR A 33 1.04 2.38 -8.93
N GLU A 34 2.33 2.11 -8.70
CA GLU A 34 3.02 1.02 -9.38
C GLU A 34 2.44 -0.34 -8.97
N LEU A 35 2.10 -0.52 -7.69
CA LEU A 35 1.40 -1.71 -7.19
C LEU A 35 0.05 -1.90 -7.88
N MET A 36 -0.73 -0.83 -8.03
CA MET A 36 -2.01 -0.84 -8.74
C MET A 36 -1.86 -1.26 -10.22
N LEU A 37 -0.86 -0.71 -10.92
CA LEU A 37 -0.71 -0.87 -12.37
C LEU A 37 0.02 -2.16 -12.77
N ARG A 38 0.95 -2.62 -11.93
CA ARG A 38 1.96 -3.64 -12.29
C ARG A 38 2.23 -4.65 -11.17
N GLY A 39 1.49 -4.57 -10.06
CA GLY A 39 1.57 -5.50 -8.96
C GLY A 39 1.14 -6.93 -9.34
N PRO A 40 1.39 -7.90 -8.45
CA PRO A 40 0.90 -9.26 -8.61
C PRO A 40 -0.62 -9.31 -8.41
N SER A 41 -1.25 -10.42 -8.79
CA SER A 41 -2.65 -10.66 -8.41
C SER A 41 -2.79 -10.90 -6.90
N LEU A 42 -3.98 -10.69 -6.34
CA LEU A 42 -4.24 -10.86 -4.89
C LEU A 42 -4.08 -12.33 -4.41
N ASP A 43 -4.23 -13.30 -5.30
CA ASP A 43 -3.98 -14.73 -5.03
C ASP A 43 -2.50 -15.13 -5.10
N GLU A 44 -1.65 -14.27 -5.66
CA GLU A 44 -0.21 -14.46 -5.70
C GLU A 44 0.44 -13.85 -4.45
N TYR A 45 1.34 -14.60 -3.80
CA TYR A 45 2.08 -14.16 -2.60
C TYR A 45 1.16 -13.70 -1.45
N PRO A 46 0.19 -14.53 -1.00
CA PRO A 46 -0.76 -14.15 0.04
C PRO A 46 -0.08 -13.71 1.35
N GLU A 47 1.09 -14.25 1.66
CA GLU A 47 1.92 -13.83 2.79
C GLU A 47 2.37 -12.37 2.67
N LEU A 48 2.74 -11.91 1.47
CA LEU A 48 3.18 -10.53 1.24
C LEU A 48 2.00 -9.56 1.25
N TRP A 49 0.83 -9.96 0.74
CA TRP A 49 -0.36 -9.13 0.84
C TRP A 49 -0.78 -8.93 2.30
N ARG A 50 -0.62 -9.96 3.13
CA ARG A 50 -0.79 -9.85 4.59
C ARG A 50 0.25 -8.90 5.20
N ASP A 51 1.52 -9.01 4.82
CA ASP A 51 2.57 -8.12 5.32
C ASP A 51 2.31 -6.65 4.94
N LEU A 52 1.79 -6.39 3.73
CA LEU A 52 1.39 -5.04 3.32
C LEU A 52 0.26 -4.53 4.20
N ARG A 53 -0.74 -5.36 4.48
CA ARG A 53 -1.86 -5.00 5.36
C ARG A 53 -1.39 -4.66 6.76
N ILE A 54 -0.48 -5.45 7.32
CA ILE A 54 0.15 -5.20 8.63
C ILE A 54 0.94 -3.88 8.60
N ALA A 55 1.79 -3.68 7.59
CA ALA A 55 2.58 -2.46 7.44
C ALA A 55 1.72 -1.20 7.41
N LEU A 56 0.61 -1.25 6.65
CA LEU A 56 -0.38 -0.18 6.56
C LEU A 56 -1.08 0.07 7.90
N ALA A 57 -1.46 -0.98 8.62
CA ALA A 57 -2.18 -0.88 9.89
C ALA A 57 -1.30 -0.41 11.06
N GLU A 58 -0.01 -0.75 11.06
CA GLU A 58 0.92 -0.50 12.17
C GLU A 58 1.68 0.83 12.05
N ASN A 59 1.84 1.38 10.84
CA ASN A 59 2.54 2.66 10.68
C ASN A 59 1.63 3.84 11.04
N GLU A 60 1.76 4.34 12.28
CA GLU A 60 1.02 5.50 12.80
C GLU A 60 1.18 6.77 11.95
N PHE A 61 2.29 6.93 11.23
CA PHE A 61 2.52 8.11 10.40
C PHE A 61 1.62 8.14 9.16
N LEU A 62 1.06 6.99 8.74
CA LEU A 62 0.11 6.94 7.63
C LEU A 62 -1.23 7.61 7.96
N GLU A 63 -1.54 7.82 9.25
CA GLU A 63 -2.71 8.59 9.70
C GLU A 63 -2.54 10.11 9.51
N ASN A 64 -1.38 10.58 9.01
CA ASN A 64 -1.15 11.98 8.69
C ASN A 64 -2.21 12.51 7.70
N PRO A 65 -2.88 13.64 7.99
CA PRO A 65 -3.92 14.20 7.11
C PRO A 65 -3.50 14.38 5.65
N ASP A 66 -2.24 14.77 5.42
CA ASP A 66 -1.72 15.00 4.08
C ASP A 66 -1.57 13.68 3.30
N LEU A 67 -1.38 12.55 3.97
CA LEU A 67 -1.39 11.23 3.32
C LEU A 67 -2.79 10.65 3.20
N GLN A 68 -3.67 10.95 4.16
CA GLN A 68 -5.02 10.41 4.19
C GLN A 68 -5.83 10.83 2.95
N GLU A 69 -5.57 12.01 2.38
CA GLU A 69 -6.15 12.42 1.08
C GLU A 69 -5.82 11.41 -0.04
N PHE A 70 -4.61 10.86 -0.05
CA PHE A 70 -4.17 9.85 -1.01
C PHE A 70 -4.63 8.44 -0.64
N LEU A 71 -4.44 8.06 0.62
CA LEU A 71 -4.71 6.72 1.12
C LEU A 71 -6.19 6.41 1.29
N SER A 72 -7.08 7.42 1.19
CA SER A 72 -8.54 7.27 1.30
C SER A 72 -9.27 7.46 -0.03
N ARG A 73 -8.63 7.09 -1.16
CA ARG A 73 -9.24 7.14 -2.50
C ARG A 73 -10.22 5.98 -2.71
N THR A 74 -11.43 6.19 -2.20
CA THR A 74 -12.51 5.18 -2.20
C THR A 74 -12.94 4.72 -3.60
N ASP A 75 -12.68 5.50 -4.65
CA ASP A 75 -12.86 5.09 -6.03
C ASP A 75 -11.95 3.92 -6.41
N TYR A 76 -10.65 4.00 -6.07
CA TYR A 76 -9.72 2.88 -6.28
C TYR A 76 -10.01 1.69 -5.38
N ALA A 77 -10.39 1.92 -4.13
CA ALA A 77 -10.75 0.84 -3.23
C ALA A 77 -11.92 -0.01 -3.78
N ARG A 78 -12.93 0.64 -4.39
CA ARG A 78 -14.07 -0.04 -5.03
C ARG A 78 -13.68 -0.89 -6.25
N GLU A 79 -12.55 -0.59 -6.87
CA GLU A 79 -11.99 -1.38 -7.97
C GLU A 79 -11.15 -2.58 -7.49
N GLY A 80 -11.02 -2.76 -6.17
CA GLY A 80 -10.30 -3.87 -5.54
C GLY A 80 -8.93 -3.50 -4.96
N TYR A 81 -8.52 -2.25 -5.07
CA TYR A 81 -7.26 -1.74 -4.53
C TYR A 81 -7.42 -1.33 -3.06
N TRP A 82 -7.67 -2.31 -2.19
CA TRP A 82 -8.04 -2.11 -0.78
C TRP A 82 -7.00 -1.32 0.04
N TRP A 83 -5.75 -1.20 -0.42
CA TRP A 83 -4.75 -0.37 0.23
C TRP A 83 -5.04 1.15 0.12
N PHE A 84 -6.05 1.55 -0.67
CA PHE A 84 -6.62 2.91 -0.70
C PHE A 84 -7.87 3.08 0.19
N ASP A 85 -8.10 2.14 1.11
CA ASP A 85 -9.13 2.26 2.15
C ASP A 85 -8.53 1.93 3.53
N PRO A 86 -8.27 2.94 4.39
CA PRO A 86 -7.72 2.72 5.72
C PRO A 86 -8.59 1.84 6.62
N ALA A 87 -9.90 1.75 6.36
CA ALA A 87 -10.80 0.88 7.11
C ALA A 87 -10.53 -0.61 6.82
N GLU A 88 -10.03 -0.94 5.64
CA GLU A 88 -9.72 -2.32 5.24
C GLU A 88 -8.44 -2.85 5.90
N TRP A 89 -7.54 -1.98 6.35
CA TRP A 89 -6.23 -2.40 6.85
C TRP A 89 -6.32 -3.19 8.16
N LYS A 90 -7.34 -2.90 8.97
CA LYS A 90 -7.54 -3.49 10.31
C LYS A 90 -8.60 -4.60 10.33
N ASN A 91 -9.21 -4.92 9.18
CA ASN A 91 -10.19 -5.99 9.04
C ASN A 91 -9.47 -7.28 8.59
N PHE A 92 -9.19 -8.20 9.50
CA PHE A 92 -8.59 -9.50 9.21
C PHE A 92 -9.20 -10.62 10.05
#